data_AF-A0A1B7W8H1-F1
#
_entry.id   AF-A0A1B7W8H1-F1
#
_cell.length_a   1.000
_cell.length_b   1.000
_cell.length_c   1.000
_cell.angle_alpha   90.00
_cell.angle_beta   90.00
_cell.angle_gamma   90.00
#
_symmetry.space_group_name_H-M   'P 1'
#
loop_
_entity.id
_entity.type
_entity.pdbx_description
1 polymer ?
#
loop_
_entity_poly.entity_id
_entity_poly.type
_entity_poly.pdbx_seq_one_letter_code
_entity_poly.pdbx_strand_id
1 'polypeptide(L)' 'MKTSAFQQAIESVEILSLEDQEILLNLLQKRLHQAKRTKLSEEITEVRQEFAKGNFQFGSVNQFLGELDQP' A
#
# COMPACT_ATOMS: atom_id res chain seq x y z
N MET A 1 -7.22 -21.55 24.46
CA MET A 1 -7.32 -21.20 23.03
C MET A 1 -6.36 -20.05 22.77
N LYS A 2 -5.58 -20.07 21.68
CA LYS A 2 -4.61 -19.00 21.39
C LYS A 2 -5.37 -17.90 20.62
N THR A 3 -5.61 -16.76 21.26
CA THR A 3 -6.27 -15.62 20.63
C THR A 3 -5.43 -15.10 19.47
N SER A 4 -6.05 -14.70 18.37
CA SER A 4 -5.32 -14.15 17.21
C SER A 4 -4.64 -12.84 17.60
N ALA A 5 -3.55 -12.49 16.93
CA ALA A 5 -2.87 -11.20 17.16
C ALA A 5 -3.82 -10.00 16.94
N PHE A 6 -4.77 -10.15 16.01
CA PHE A 6 -5.81 -9.14 15.78
C PHE A 6 -6.74 -8.98 16.97
N GLN A 7 -7.21 -10.09 17.55
CA GLN A 7 -8.08 -10.06 18.73
C GLN A 7 -7.34 -9.47 19.94
N GLN A 8 -6.07 -9.82 20.13
CA GLN A 8 -5.24 -9.22 21.20
C GLN A 8 -5.08 -7.71 21.04
N ALA A 9 -4.98 -7.21 19.80
CA ALA A 9 -4.92 -5.77 19.54
C ALA A 9 -6.24 -5.08 19.90
N ILE A 10 -7.40 -5.68 19.60
CA ILE A 10 -8.72 -5.16 20.01
C ILE A 10 -8.80 -5.07 21.54
N GLU A 11 -8.51 -6.17 22.22
CA GLU A 11 -8.54 -6.24 23.69
C GLU A 11 -7.61 -5.20 24.33
N SER A 12 -6.44 -4.94 23.72
CA SER A 12 -5.50 -3.92 24.20
C SER A 12 -5.99 -2.48 24.00
N VAL A 13 -6.86 -2.24 23.04
CA VAL A 13 -7.49 -0.91 22.83
C VAL A 13 -8.66 -0.73 23.78
N GLU A 14 -9.44 -1.77 24.03
CA GLU A 14 -10.63 -1.71 24.90
C GLU A 14 -10.30 -1.38 26.36
N ILE A 15 -9.10 -1.69 26.85
CA ILE A 15 -8.65 -1.32 28.20
C ILE A 15 -8.31 0.17 28.36
N LEU A 16 -8.19 0.92 27.26
CA LEU A 16 -7.89 2.36 27.29
C LEU A 16 -9.13 3.16 27.68
N SER A 17 -8.93 4.38 28.17
CA SER A 17 -10.03 5.33 28.37
C SER A 17 -10.71 5.66 27.03
N LEU A 18 -11.97 6.07 27.05
CA LEU A 18 -12.67 6.45 25.81
C LEU A 18 -11.94 7.56 25.05
N GLU A 19 -11.37 8.53 25.78
CA GLU A 19 -10.57 9.60 25.20
C GLU A 19 -9.30 9.06 24.51
N ASP A 20 -8.58 8.15 25.17
CA ASP A 20 -7.38 7.54 24.58
C ASP A 20 -7.72 6.65 23.37
N GLN A 21 -8.87 5.96 23.39
CA GLN A 21 -9.36 5.19 22.24
C GLN A 21 -9.63 6.09 21.05
N GLU A 22 -10.26 7.25 21.25
CA GLU A 22 -10.52 8.23 20.19
C GLU A 22 -9.21 8.84 19.65
N ILE A 23 -8.27 9.18 20.53
CA ILE A 23 -6.94 9.67 20.13
C ILE A 23 -6.21 8.62 19.29
N LEU A 24 -6.23 7.35 19.73
CA LEU A 24 -5.58 6.26 19.03
C LEU A 24 -6.20 6.00 17.66
N LEU A 25 -7.54 6.02 17.56
CA LEU A 25 -8.25 5.87 16.28
C LEU A 25 -7.82 6.95 15.29
N ASN A 26 -7.81 8.21 15.73
CA ASN A 26 -7.37 9.35 14.91
C ASN A 26 -5.90 9.21 14.46
N LEU A 27 -5.02 8.77 15.36
CA LEU A 27 -3.61 8.54 15.04
C LEU A 27 -3.43 7.41 14.03
N LEU A 28 -4.14 6.30 14.20
CA LEU A 28 -4.08 5.15 13.29
C LEU A 28 -4.58 5.52 11.90
N GLN A 29 -5.68 6.27 11.79
CA GLN A 29 -6.17 6.76 10.49
C GLN A 29 -5.12 7.61 9.77
N LYS A 30 -4.47 8.56 10.46
CA LYS A 30 -3.39 9.39 9.90
C LYS A 30 -2.22 8.54 9.42
N ARG A 31 -1.79 7.57 10.24
CA ARG A 31 -0.67 6.68 9.89
C ARG A 31 -0.99 5.77 8.70
N LEU A 32 -2.21 5.23 8.62
CA LEU A 32 -2.64 4.41 7.48
C LEU A 32 -2.69 5.23 6.20
N HIS A 33 -3.20 6.46 6.26
CA HIS A 33 -3.20 7.35 5.11
C HIS A 33 -1.77 7.66 4.65
N GLN A 34 -0.87 7.97 5.59
CA GLN A 34 0.53 8.21 5.28
C GLN A 34 1.22 6.98 4.68
N ALA A 35 1.00 5.78 5.23
CA ALA A 35 1.58 4.55 4.71
C ALA A 35 1.12 4.25 3.27
N LYS A 36 -0.17 4.46 2.98
CA LYS A 36 -0.70 4.34 1.61
C LYS A 36 -0.06 5.34 0.65
N ARG A 37 0.13 6.59 1.09
CA ARG A 37 0.80 7.63 0.29
C ARG A 37 2.27 7.29 0.03
N THR A 38 2.98 6.80 1.05
CA THR A 38 4.37 6.35 0.90
C THR A 38 4.46 5.21 -0.11
N LYS A 39 3.61 4.18 0.03
CA LYS A 39 3.57 3.07 -0.92
C LYS A 39 3.29 3.52 -2.35
N LEU A 40 2.31 4.42 -2.54
CA LEU A 40 2.03 4.99 -3.86
C LEU A 40 3.22 5.79 -4.41
N SER A 41 3.92 6.53 -3.55
CA SER A 41 5.13 7.27 -3.94
C SER A 41 6.28 6.33 -4.34
N GLU A 42 6.42 5.19 -3.68
CA GLU A 42 7.40 4.16 -4.02
C GLU A 42 7.07 3.54 -5.39
N GLU A 43 5.82 3.13 -5.61
CA GLU A 43 5.34 2.61 -6.91
C GLU A 43 5.55 3.63 -8.04
N ILE A 44 5.24 4.92 -7.82
CA ILE A 44 5.49 5.99 -8.80
C ILE A 44 7.00 6.16 -9.06
N THR A 45 7.82 6.04 -8.02
CA THR A 45 9.28 6.19 -8.16
C THR A 45 9.87 5.05 -8.97
N GLU A 46 9.43 3.82 -8.72
CA GLU A 46 9.81 2.63 -9.51
C GLU A 46 9.45 2.81 -10.98
N VAL A 47 8.20 3.21 -11.28
CA VAL A 47 7.75 3.47 -12.65
C VAL A 47 8.56 4.59 -13.32
N ARG A 48 8.85 5.67 -12.60
CA ARG A 48 9.68 6.78 -13.12
C ARG A 48 11.13 6.38 -13.35
N GLN A 49 11.69 5.51 -12.52
CA GLN A 49 13.04 4.98 -12.70
C GLN A 49 13.12 4.08 -13.92
N GLU A 50 12.16 3.18 -14.13
CA GLU A 50 12.12 2.34 -15.34
C GLU A 50 11.91 3.17 -16.62
N PHE A 51 11.09 4.23 -16.54
CA PHE A 51 10.98 5.21 -17.61
C PHE A 51 12.32 5.96 -17.84
N ALA A 52 12.99 6.42 -16.80
CA ALA A 52 14.28 7.14 -16.92
C ALA A 52 15.42 6.24 -17.43
N LYS A 53 15.39 4.94 -17.13
CA LYS A 53 16.35 3.94 -17.61
C LYS A 53 16.14 3.53 -19.07
N GLY A 54 15.09 4.04 -19.73
CA GLY A 54 14.79 3.68 -21.13
C GLY A 54 14.15 2.31 -21.28
N ASN A 55 13.72 1.68 -20.19
CA ASN A 55 13.10 0.35 -20.17
C ASN A 55 11.60 0.44 -20.49
N PHE A 56 11.26 1.14 -21.56
CA PHE A 56 9.89 1.29 -22.03
C PHE A 56 9.86 1.25 -23.56
N GLN A 57 8.92 0.49 -24.11
CA GLN A 57 8.71 0.38 -25.55
C GLN A 57 7.55 1.29 -25.94
N PHE A 58 7.76 2.21 -26.88
CA PHE A 58 6.65 2.89 -27.55
C PHE A 58 6.10 1.97 -28.65
N GLY A 59 4.84 1.58 -28.52
CA GLY A 59 4.18 0.72 -29.51
C GLY A 59 2.68 0.94 -29.52
N SER A 60 2.04 0.60 -30.64
CA SER A 60 0.57 0.52 -30.68
C SER A 60 0.08 -0.69 -29.88
N VAL A 61 -1.19 -0.69 -29.47
CA VAL A 61 -1.83 -1.86 -28.81
C VAL A 61 -1.61 -3.15 -29.61
N ASN A 62 -1.65 -3.07 -30.95
CA ASN A 62 -1.43 -4.21 -31.83
C ASN A 62 0.01 -4.76 -31.74
N GLN A 63 1.00 -3.88 -31.53
CA GLN A 63 2.40 -4.26 -31.37
C GLN A 63 2.64 -4.93 -30.03
N PHE A 64 2.05 -4.40 -28.96
CA PHE A 64 2.09 -5.01 -27.63
C PHE A 64 1.46 -6.40 -27.59
N LEU A 65 0.29 -6.58 -28.20
CA LEU A 65 -0.37 -7.89 -28.27
C LEU A 65 0.45 -8.91 -29.08
N GLY A 66 1.08 -8.47 -30.17
CA GLY A 66 1.96 -9.33 -30.98
C GLY A 66 3.22 -9.81 -30.25
N GLU A 67 3.70 -9.09 -29.24
CA GLU A 67 4.84 -9.49 -28.39
C GLU A 67 4.45 -10.52 -27.33
N LEU A 68 3.23 -10.44 -26.80
CA LEU A 68 2.70 -11.39 -25.81
C LEU A 68 2.31 -12.74 -26.41
N ASP A 69 2.06 -12.80 -27.72
CA ASP A 69 1.71 -14.01 -28.46
C ASP A 69 2.94 -14.78 -28.97
N GLN A 70 4.16 -14.34 -28.63
CA GLN A 70 5.39 -15.10 -28.93
C GLN A 70 5.64 -16.19 -27.86
N PRO A 71 6.00 -17.42 -28.26
CA PRO A 71 6.13 -18.58 -27.37
C PRO A 71 7.33 -18.54 -26.42
#